data_AF-A0A8C7DA96-F1
#
_entry.id   AF-A0A8C7DA96-F1
#
_cell.length_a   1.000
_cell.length_b   1.000
_cell.length_c   1.000
_cell.angle_alpha   90.00
_cell.angle_beta   90.00
_cell.angle_gamma   90.00
#
_symmetry.space_group_name_H-M   'P 1'
#
loop_
_entity.id
_entity.type
_entity.pdbx_description
1 polymer ?
#
loop_
_entity_poly.entity_id
_entity_poly.type
_entity_poly.pdbx_seq_one_letter_code
_entity_poly.pdbx_strand_id
1 'polypeptide(L)'
;MLKLTAKANRQLQDPLVIMTGNIPTWLTELGKTCPFFFPFDTRQMLFYVTAFDRDRAMQRLLDTNPEINQSDSQDSRVAPRLDRKKRTINREELLKQAESVMQDLGSSRAMLEIQYENEVGTGLGPTLEFYALVSQELQRADLGLWRGEEVTLSNPKGSQEGTKYMFSSRGLFAVPFGRTTKPAHIAKIKMKFRFLGKLMAKAIMDFRLLDLPLGLPFYKWMLRHETSISSHDLVNIDPGVAKSIQHLEDIIRQKKRLEQDLSQTRETLQQALESLNMNGCSVEDLGLDFTLPGFPNIELKKGGKDVPVTIYNLEEYLRLVVYWTMNEGVSRQFESFREGFESVFPLHHLQYFYPEELDQLLCGSKSETWDVKTLMECCRPDHGYTHDSRAVGFLFDVLSSFDAEQQRLFLQFVTGSPRLPVGGFRSLNPPLTIVRKTFESTENPDDFLPSVMTCVNYLKLPDYSSIEIMRKKLLIAAREGQQSFHLS
;
A
#
# COMPACT_ATOMS: atom_id res chain seq x y z
N MET A 1 23.94 -12.15 15.62
CA MET A 1 23.04 -11.24 14.87
C MET A 1 23.57 -9.80 14.87
N LEU A 2 23.63 -9.11 16.03
CA LEU A 2 24.04 -7.69 16.12
C LEU A 2 25.38 -7.33 15.42
N LYS A 3 26.45 -8.14 15.61
CA LYS A 3 27.75 -7.89 14.95
C LYS A 3 27.69 -8.00 13.42
N LEU A 4 26.83 -8.88 12.90
CA LEU A 4 26.66 -9.09 11.46
C LEU A 4 25.89 -7.92 10.84
N THR A 5 24.81 -7.49 11.49
CA THR A 5 24.04 -6.30 11.10
C THR A 5 24.91 -5.04 11.08
N ALA A 6 25.72 -4.82 12.13
CA ALA A 6 26.62 -3.67 12.18
C ALA A 6 27.66 -3.69 11.04
N LYS A 7 28.22 -4.87 10.72
CA LYS A 7 29.12 -5.03 9.58
C LYS A 7 28.41 -4.74 8.25
N ALA A 8 27.18 -5.23 8.08
CA ALA A 8 26.38 -4.99 6.90
C ALA A 8 26.10 -3.50 6.71
N ASN A 9 25.58 -2.81 7.74
CA ASN A 9 25.28 -1.39 7.66
C ASN A 9 26.52 -0.55 7.34
N ARG A 10 27.67 -0.85 7.94
CA ARG A 10 28.94 -0.14 7.63
C ARG A 10 29.32 -0.26 6.15
N GLN A 11 29.06 -1.41 5.52
CA GLN A 11 29.38 -1.63 4.10
C GLN A 11 28.32 -1.04 3.17
N LEU A 12 27.04 -1.10 3.56
CA LEU A 12 25.92 -0.56 2.79
C LEU A 12 25.81 0.97 2.87
N GLN A 13 26.51 1.59 3.82
CA GLN A 13 26.58 3.05 3.99
C GLN A 13 27.88 3.66 3.45
N ASP A 14 28.80 2.86 2.92
CA ASP A 14 30.06 3.33 2.36
C ASP A 14 29.85 3.78 0.88
N PRO A 15 29.99 5.08 0.56
CA PRO A 15 29.77 5.59 -0.79
C PRO A 15 30.68 4.92 -1.84
N LEU A 16 31.92 4.58 -1.48
CA LEU A 16 32.87 3.95 -2.41
C LEU A 16 32.45 2.53 -2.76
N VAL A 17 31.94 1.79 -1.78
CA VAL A 17 31.42 0.44 -1.96
C VAL A 17 30.21 0.45 -2.91
N ILE A 18 29.30 1.41 -2.77
CA ILE A 18 28.15 1.59 -3.67
C ILE A 18 28.59 1.96 -5.08
N MET A 19 29.45 2.98 -5.24
CA MET A 19 29.88 3.47 -6.56
C MET A 19 30.69 2.44 -7.34
N THR A 20 31.51 1.65 -6.66
CA THR A 20 32.28 0.58 -7.31
C THR A 20 31.41 -0.64 -7.62
N GLY A 21 30.27 -0.81 -6.92
CA GLY A 21 29.42 -2.00 -7.00
C GLY A 21 30.06 -3.23 -6.34
N ASN A 22 31.12 -3.06 -5.55
CA ASN A 22 31.82 -4.13 -4.85
C ASN A 22 31.10 -4.54 -3.56
N ILE A 23 29.80 -4.82 -3.68
CA ILE A 23 28.99 -5.32 -2.57
C ILE A 23 29.40 -6.76 -2.28
N PRO A 24 29.84 -7.07 -1.04
CA PRO A 24 30.23 -8.42 -0.70
C PRO A 24 29.10 -9.44 -0.95
N THR A 25 29.42 -10.54 -1.63
CA THR A 25 28.44 -11.58 -2.01
C THR A 25 27.70 -12.18 -0.82
N TRP A 26 28.37 -12.28 0.34
CA TRP A 26 27.74 -12.77 1.56
C TRP A 26 26.52 -11.94 1.99
N LEU A 27 26.46 -10.64 1.66
CA LEU A 27 25.32 -9.79 1.97
C LEU A 27 24.09 -10.20 1.15
N THR A 28 24.26 -10.38 -0.16
CA THR A 28 23.17 -10.76 -1.05
C THR A 28 22.72 -12.21 -0.81
N GLU A 29 23.66 -13.12 -0.56
CA GLU A 29 23.36 -14.52 -0.21
C GLU A 29 22.58 -14.61 1.10
N LEU A 30 23.08 -14.02 2.20
CA LEU A 30 22.37 -14.04 3.48
C LEU A 30 21.05 -13.28 3.42
N GLY A 31 21.00 -12.15 2.71
CA GLY A 31 19.77 -11.37 2.56
C GLY A 31 18.65 -12.17 1.90
N LYS A 32 18.96 -13.03 0.93
CA LYS A 32 17.97 -13.87 0.22
C LYS A 32 17.65 -15.17 0.95
N THR A 33 18.67 -15.86 1.45
CA THR A 33 18.51 -17.22 2.02
C THR A 33 18.10 -17.18 3.49
N CYS A 34 18.59 -16.19 4.24
CA CYS A 34 18.38 -16.06 5.68
C CYS A 34 18.02 -14.60 6.05
N PRO A 35 16.93 -14.03 5.50
CA PRO A 35 16.56 -12.63 5.72
C PRO A 35 16.40 -12.27 7.21
N PHE A 36 16.05 -13.23 8.07
CA PHE A 36 15.92 -13.07 9.52
C PHE A 36 17.22 -12.62 10.22
N PHE A 37 18.40 -12.72 9.59
CA PHE A 37 19.66 -12.22 10.17
C PHE A 37 19.79 -10.70 10.14
N PHE A 38 19.04 -10.03 9.27
CA PHE A 38 19.06 -8.58 9.12
C PHE A 38 17.73 -8.00 9.57
N PRO A 39 17.69 -6.88 10.30
CA PRO A 39 16.45 -6.12 10.50
C PRO A 39 15.90 -5.59 9.16
N PHE A 40 14.62 -5.21 9.15
CA PHE A 40 13.95 -4.65 7.97
C PHE A 40 14.74 -3.50 7.34
N ASP A 41 15.20 -2.53 8.14
CA ASP A 41 15.95 -1.37 7.65
C ASP A 41 17.25 -1.76 6.94
N THR A 42 17.98 -2.75 7.47
CA THR A 42 19.20 -3.26 6.84
C THR A 42 18.89 -3.96 5.52
N ARG A 43 17.79 -4.74 5.46
CA ARG A 43 17.35 -5.37 4.19
C ARG A 43 16.87 -4.34 3.18
N GLN A 44 16.25 -3.27 3.64
CA GLN A 44 15.86 -2.13 2.81
C GLN A 44 17.09 -1.44 2.21
N MET A 45 18.13 -1.17 3.00
CA MET A 45 19.40 -0.64 2.49
C MET A 45 20.04 -1.59 1.48
N LEU A 46 20.09 -2.89 1.80
CA LEU A 46 20.63 -3.91 0.89
C LEU A 46 19.87 -3.96 -0.43
N PHE A 47 18.54 -3.89 -0.38
CA PHE A 47 17.67 -3.81 -1.54
C PHE A 47 18.03 -2.61 -2.43
N TYR A 48 18.07 -1.40 -1.86
CA TYR A 48 18.37 -0.19 -2.64
C TYR A 48 19.77 -0.21 -3.27
N VAL A 49 20.75 -0.76 -2.56
CA VAL A 49 22.12 -0.83 -3.05
C VAL A 49 22.32 -1.89 -4.13
N THR A 50 21.55 -2.98 -4.11
CA THR A 50 21.76 -4.13 -5.00
C THR A 50 20.75 -4.27 -6.14
N ALA A 51 19.59 -3.62 -6.03
CA ALA A 51 18.53 -3.71 -7.02
C ALA A 51 18.47 -2.51 -7.98
N PHE A 52 19.22 -1.45 -7.69
CA PHE A 52 19.21 -0.21 -8.45
C PHE A 52 20.59 0.06 -9.05
N ASP A 53 20.64 0.96 -10.02
CA ASP A 53 21.92 1.47 -10.50
C ASP A 53 22.62 2.35 -9.46
N ARG A 54 23.90 2.59 -9.71
CA ARG A 54 24.80 3.32 -8.83
C ARG A 54 24.27 4.72 -8.52
N ASP A 55 23.71 5.41 -9.51
CA ASP A 55 23.20 6.77 -9.32
C ASP A 55 21.98 6.77 -8.38
N ARG A 56 21.03 5.85 -8.57
CA ARG A 56 19.86 5.72 -7.69
C ARG A 56 20.24 5.22 -6.29
N ALA A 57 21.15 4.26 -6.19
CA ALA A 57 21.65 3.77 -4.92
C ALA A 57 22.38 4.88 -4.14
N MET A 58 23.19 5.68 -4.82
CA MET A 58 23.88 6.83 -4.23
C MET A 58 22.89 7.92 -3.80
N GLN A 59 21.92 8.25 -4.65
CA GLN A 59 20.87 9.22 -4.30
C GLN A 59 20.16 8.78 -3.03
N ARG A 60 19.79 7.50 -2.93
CA ARG A 60 19.12 6.95 -1.75
C ARG A 60 19.99 7.01 -0.50
N LEU A 61 21.30 6.78 -0.62
CA LEU A 61 22.24 6.90 0.48
C LEU A 61 22.29 8.35 1.01
N LEU A 62 22.40 9.32 0.10
CA LEU A 62 22.42 10.76 0.43
C LEU A 62 21.10 11.21 1.05
N ASP A 63 19.97 10.74 0.52
CA ASP A 63 18.64 11.06 1.05
C ASP A 63 18.45 10.54 2.48
N THR A 64 19.09 9.42 2.84
CA THR A 64 18.98 8.78 4.15
C THR A 64 20.03 9.28 5.15
N ASN A 65 21.16 9.80 4.67
CA ASN A 65 22.27 10.29 5.49
C ASN A 65 22.69 11.70 5.05
N PRO A 66 21.93 12.74 5.42
CA PRO A 66 22.21 14.11 5.00
C PRO A 66 23.56 14.65 5.52
N GLU A 67 24.12 14.07 6.59
CA GLU A 67 25.46 14.40 7.09
C GLU A 67 26.58 14.10 6.09
N ILE A 68 26.43 13.05 5.26
CA ILE A 68 27.37 12.74 4.17
C ILE A 68 27.41 13.87 3.14
N ASN A 69 26.29 14.60 3.00
CA ASN A 69 26.17 15.72 2.08
C ASN A 69 26.77 17.02 2.62
N GLN A 70 27.02 17.11 3.94
CA GLN A 70 27.55 18.32 4.60
C GLN A 70 29.07 18.31 4.79
N SER A 71 29.76 17.21 4.48
CA SER A 71 31.22 17.20 4.50
C SER A 71 31.78 17.99 3.30
N ASP A 72 32.17 19.24 3.58
CA ASP A 72 32.84 20.21 2.70
C ASP A 72 34.23 19.78 2.17
N SER A 73 34.44 18.49 1.91
CA SER A 73 35.58 18.04 1.11
C SER A 73 35.33 18.38 -0.36
N GLN A 74 36.27 19.07 -1.00
CA GLN A 74 36.28 19.46 -2.42
C GLN A 74 36.07 18.28 -3.43
N ASP A 75 35.91 17.05 -2.94
CA ASP A 75 35.59 15.82 -3.69
C ASP A 75 34.09 15.58 -3.91
N SER A 76 33.18 16.44 -3.41
CA SER A 76 31.71 16.31 -3.58
C SER A 76 31.18 16.60 -5.00
N ARG A 77 31.96 16.31 -6.04
CA ARG A 77 31.62 16.60 -7.45
C ARG A 77 30.77 15.52 -8.16
N VAL A 78 30.33 14.48 -7.46
CA VAL A 78 29.53 13.39 -8.06
C VAL A 78 28.18 13.26 -7.37
N ALA A 79 27.41 14.35 -7.34
CA ALA A 79 25.99 14.24 -7.04
C ALA A 79 25.31 13.46 -8.19
N PRO A 80 24.64 12.33 -7.91
CA PRO A 80 23.99 11.54 -8.96
C PRO A 80 22.92 12.40 -9.67
N ARG A 81 22.95 12.39 -11.00
CA ARG A 81 21.98 13.13 -11.83
C ARG A 81 21.03 12.16 -12.48
N LEU A 82 19.85 12.01 -11.87
CA LEU A 82 18.78 11.21 -12.45
C LEU A 82 18.03 12.05 -13.50
N ASP A 83 17.96 11.51 -14.73
CA ASP A 83 17.13 12.09 -15.79
C ASP A 83 15.66 12.16 -15.34
N ARG A 84 14.97 13.23 -15.71
CA ARG A 84 13.55 13.44 -15.42
C ARG A 84 12.76 13.57 -16.72
N LYS A 85 11.59 12.93 -16.77
CA LYS A 85 10.65 13.03 -17.88
C LYS A 85 9.35 13.64 -17.40
N LYS A 86 9.09 14.85 -17.88
CA LYS A 86 7.88 15.60 -17.58
C LYS A 86 6.68 15.07 -18.37
N ARG A 87 5.52 15.00 -17.72
CA ARG A 87 4.21 14.68 -18.33
C ARG A 87 3.15 15.62 -17.78
N THR A 88 2.34 16.15 -18.70
CA THR A 88 1.17 16.96 -18.36
C THR A 88 -0.05 16.05 -18.30
N ILE A 89 -0.85 16.16 -17.24
CA ILE A 89 -2.00 15.30 -16.96
C ILE A 89 -3.26 16.13 -16.74
N ASN A 90 -4.37 15.70 -17.34
CA ASN A 90 -5.70 16.22 -17.05
C ASN A 90 -6.33 15.43 -15.88
N ARG A 91 -6.79 16.13 -14.84
CA ARG A 91 -7.41 15.50 -13.65
C ARG A 91 -8.70 14.73 -13.98
N GLU A 92 -9.46 15.15 -15.00
CA GLU A 92 -10.73 14.52 -15.38
C GLU A 92 -10.52 13.16 -16.08
N GLU A 93 -9.38 12.97 -16.75
CA GLU A 93 -9.01 11.72 -17.42
C GLU A 93 -7.86 10.97 -16.70
N LEU A 94 -7.67 11.24 -15.40
CA LEU A 94 -6.47 10.83 -14.64
C LEU A 94 -6.08 9.35 -14.86
N LEU A 95 -7.01 8.42 -14.65
CA LEU A 95 -6.70 6.98 -14.73
C LEU A 95 -6.27 6.56 -16.14
N LYS A 96 -6.96 7.05 -17.17
CA LYS A 96 -6.68 6.75 -18.57
C LYS A 96 -5.32 7.32 -19.01
N GLN A 97 -5.01 8.54 -18.58
CA GLN A 97 -3.72 9.15 -18.87
C GLN A 97 -2.58 8.49 -18.09
N ALA A 98 -2.82 8.07 -16.85
CA ALA A 98 -1.87 7.30 -16.07
C ALA A 98 -1.52 5.97 -16.75
N GLU A 99 -2.50 5.28 -17.34
CA GLU A 99 -2.28 4.06 -18.14
C GLU A 99 -1.36 4.33 -19.34
N SER A 100 -1.59 5.42 -20.07
CA SER A 100 -0.72 5.84 -21.18
C SER A 100 0.69 6.15 -20.71
N VAL A 101 0.83 6.90 -19.61
CA VAL A 101 2.15 7.25 -19.05
C VAL A 101 2.93 6.00 -18.65
N MET A 102 2.30 5.03 -17.98
CA MET A 102 2.98 3.79 -17.59
C MET A 102 3.26 2.88 -18.79
N GLN A 103 2.45 2.96 -19.85
CA GLN A 103 2.73 2.27 -21.10
C GLN A 103 3.98 2.83 -21.79
N ASP A 104 4.11 4.16 -21.85
CA ASP A 104 5.20 4.84 -22.58
C ASP A 104 6.49 4.97 -21.78
N LEU A 105 6.37 5.21 -20.47
CA LEU A 105 7.50 5.56 -19.58
C LEU A 105 7.74 4.55 -18.46
N GLY A 106 6.89 3.53 -18.29
CA GLY A 106 7.03 2.56 -17.20
C GLY A 106 8.43 1.95 -17.15
N SER A 107 8.94 1.46 -18.29
CA SER A 107 10.28 0.87 -18.39
C SER A 107 11.42 1.89 -18.51
N SER A 108 11.10 3.19 -18.51
CA SER A 108 12.10 4.24 -18.60
C SER A 108 12.82 4.42 -17.27
N ARG A 109 14.16 4.45 -17.33
CA ARG A 109 15.02 4.74 -16.18
C ARG A 109 14.93 6.20 -15.70
N ALA A 110 14.34 7.10 -16.48
CA ALA A 110 14.14 8.48 -16.07
C ALA A 110 13.02 8.58 -15.02
N MET A 111 13.19 9.43 -14.01
CA MET A 111 12.15 9.72 -13.02
C MET A 111 10.96 10.43 -13.66
N LEU A 112 9.75 10.02 -13.27
CA LEU A 112 8.54 10.71 -13.71
C LEU A 112 8.38 12.04 -12.98
N GLU A 113 8.03 13.09 -13.73
CA GLU A 113 7.63 14.39 -13.19
C GLU A 113 6.28 14.78 -13.75
N ILE A 114 5.31 15.06 -12.88
CA ILE A 114 3.95 15.40 -13.27
C ILE A 114 3.71 16.91 -13.20
N GLN A 115 2.96 17.41 -14.17
CA GLN A 115 2.30 18.70 -14.17
C GLN A 115 0.82 18.47 -14.43
N TYR A 116 -0.06 19.20 -13.76
CA TYR A 116 -1.48 19.19 -14.10
C TYR A 116 -1.82 20.32 -15.08
N GLU A 117 -2.74 20.05 -16.00
CA GLU A 117 -3.25 21.06 -16.93
C GLU A 117 -3.84 22.25 -16.18
N ASN A 118 -3.54 23.46 -16.64
CA ASN A 118 -3.99 24.73 -16.04
C ASN A 118 -3.51 24.99 -14.60
N GLU A 119 -2.52 24.23 -14.12
CA GLU A 119 -1.90 24.43 -12.81
C GLU A 119 -0.43 24.88 -12.94
N VAL A 120 -0.03 25.79 -12.05
CA VAL A 120 1.29 26.45 -12.08
C VAL A 120 2.39 25.55 -11.48
N GLY A 121 2.01 24.50 -10.73
CA GLY A 121 2.93 23.62 -10.03
C GLY A 121 3.49 22.46 -10.88
N THR A 122 4.80 22.25 -10.81
CA THR A 122 5.47 21.02 -11.31
C THR A 122 6.49 20.52 -10.27
N GLY A 123 6.92 19.28 -10.40
CA GLY A 123 7.96 18.70 -9.54
C GLY A 123 7.45 17.62 -8.60
N LEU A 124 8.06 17.53 -7.41
CA LEU A 124 7.84 16.42 -6.47
C LEU A 124 6.40 16.36 -5.93
N GLY A 125 5.84 17.49 -5.51
CA GLY A 125 4.50 17.58 -4.93
C GLY A 125 3.41 17.04 -5.88
N PRO A 126 3.23 17.63 -7.08
CA PRO A 126 2.25 17.13 -8.06
C PRO A 126 2.49 15.68 -8.47
N THR A 127 3.75 15.22 -8.46
CA THR A 127 4.09 13.82 -8.75
C THR A 127 3.64 12.87 -7.63
N LEU A 128 3.85 13.22 -6.36
CA LEU A 128 3.37 12.44 -5.22
C LEU A 128 1.85 12.36 -5.22
N GLU A 129 1.19 13.49 -5.49
CA GLU A 129 -0.25 13.55 -5.61
C GLU A 129 -0.77 12.65 -6.74
N PHE A 130 -0.10 12.63 -7.91
CA PHE A 130 -0.45 11.73 -9.01
C PHE A 130 -0.48 10.26 -8.57
N TYR A 131 0.53 9.79 -7.85
CA TYR A 131 0.55 8.42 -7.34
C TYR A 131 -0.57 8.16 -6.33
N ALA A 132 -0.88 9.11 -5.46
CA ALA A 132 -1.98 9.01 -4.50
C ALA A 132 -3.35 8.95 -5.21
N LEU A 133 -3.61 9.86 -6.14
CA LEU A 133 -4.88 9.91 -6.86
C LEU A 133 -5.09 8.71 -7.79
N VAL A 134 -4.04 8.26 -8.50
CA VAL A 134 -4.12 7.05 -9.32
C VAL A 134 -4.37 5.81 -8.45
N SER A 135 -3.77 5.76 -7.25
CA SER A 135 -4.03 4.71 -6.27
C SER A 135 -5.50 4.72 -5.82
N GLN A 136 -6.10 5.90 -5.63
CA GLN A 136 -7.52 6.03 -5.31
C GLN A 136 -8.41 5.62 -6.49
N GLU A 137 -8.11 6.06 -7.72
CA GLU A 137 -8.87 5.69 -8.92
C GLU A 137 -8.87 4.17 -9.15
N LEU A 138 -7.77 3.49 -8.85
CA LEU A 138 -7.68 2.03 -8.94
C LEU A 138 -8.61 1.31 -7.95
N GLN A 139 -9.12 1.98 -6.91
CA GLN A 139 -10.04 1.41 -5.93
C GLN A 139 -11.51 1.56 -6.32
N ARG A 140 -11.82 2.24 -7.42
CA ARG A 140 -13.20 2.45 -7.87
C ARG A 140 -13.97 1.13 -8.08
N ALA A 141 -15.22 1.11 -7.61
CA ALA A 141 -16.08 -0.07 -7.66
C ALA A 141 -16.41 -0.49 -9.11
N ASP A 142 -16.62 0.47 -10.01
CA ASP A 142 -16.99 0.22 -11.41
C ASP A 142 -15.86 -0.44 -12.24
N LEU A 143 -14.63 -0.46 -11.72
CA LEU A 143 -13.53 -1.21 -12.33
C LEU A 143 -13.66 -2.72 -12.11
N GLY A 144 -14.36 -3.17 -11.06
CA GLY A 144 -14.58 -4.58 -10.75
C GLY A 144 -13.30 -5.35 -10.41
N LEU A 145 -12.28 -4.67 -9.87
CA LEU A 145 -10.98 -5.27 -9.56
C LEU A 145 -10.97 -6.01 -8.22
N TRP A 146 -11.66 -5.45 -7.23
CA TRP A 146 -11.48 -5.82 -5.83
C TRP A 146 -12.75 -6.40 -5.22
N ARG A 147 -12.57 -7.36 -4.31
CA ARG A 147 -13.60 -7.78 -3.36
C ARG A 147 -13.78 -6.69 -2.30
N GLY A 148 -14.95 -6.67 -1.67
CA GLY A 148 -15.22 -5.81 -0.53
C GLY A 148 -16.60 -5.19 -0.58
N GLU A 149 -16.77 -4.12 0.19
CA GLU A 149 -18.00 -3.34 0.28
C GLU A 149 -17.85 -2.07 -0.54
N GLU A 150 -18.91 -1.69 -1.26
CA GLU A 150 -18.96 -0.39 -1.94
C GLU A 150 -19.18 0.72 -0.90
N VAL A 151 -18.24 1.66 -0.84
CA VAL A 151 -18.35 2.86 -0.02
C VAL A 151 -18.39 4.08 -0.91
N THR A 152 -19.21 5.06 -0.54
CA THR A 152 -19.22 6.37 -1.22
C THR A 152 -18.35 7.31 -0.42
N LEU A 153 -17.27 7.80 -1.00
CA LEU A 153 -16.50 8.87 -0.38
C LEU A 153 -17.26 10.19 -0.52
N SER A 154 -17.34 10.95 0.57
CA SER A 154 -17.98 12.27 0.58
C SER A 154 -17.27 13.18 -0.42
N ASN A 155 -17.89 13.43 -1.57
CA ASN A 155 -17.35 14.34 -2.56
C ASN A 155 -17.48 15.79 -2.01
N PRO A 156 -16.40 16.59 -1.93
CA PRO A 156 -16.48 17.97 -1.44
C PRO A 156 -17.42 18.86 -2.27
N LYS A 157 -17.74 18.48 -3.51
CA LYS A 157 -18.52 19.28 -4.47
C LYS A 157 -20.05 19.05 -4.47
N GLY A 158 -20.60 18.39 -3.45
CA GLY A 158 -22.03 18.45 -3.12
C GLY A 158 -23.05 18.12 -4.24
N SER A 159 -22.66 17.52 -5.35
CA SER A 159 -23.58 17.21 -6.45
C SER A 159 -23.11 16.03 -7.31
N GLN A 160 -24.07 15.18 -7.68
CA GLN A 160 -24.02 13.85 -8.30
C GLN A 160 -23.70 12.68 -7.35
N GLU A 161 -24.37 11.54 -7.56
CA GLU A 161 -24.10 10.27 -6.86
C GLU A 161 -22.58 10.06 -6.80
N GLY A 162 -22.02 10.10 -5.58
CA GLY A 162 -20.57 10.10 -5.41
C GLY A 162 -19.94 8.86 -6.03
N THR A 163 -18.73 9.01 -6.58
CA THR A 163 -17.93 7.88 -7.04
C THR A 163 -17.81 6.85 -5.92
N LYS A 164 -18.15 5.59 -6.23
CA LYS A 164 -18.05 4.49 -5.29
C LYS A 164 -16.69 3.84 -5.36
N TYR A 165 -16.14 3.51 -4.21
CA TYR A 165 -14.86 2.84 -4.05
C TYR A 165 -15.05 1.52 -3.31
N MET A 166 -14.13 0.58 -3.51
CA MET A 166 -14.11 -0.69 -2.80
C MET A 166 -13.37 -0.53 -1.48
N PHE A 167 -14.01 -0.94 -0.40
CA PHE A 167 -13.41 -1.01 0.92
C PHE A 167 -13.32 -2.45 1.41
N SER A 168 -12.21 -2.77 2.07
CA SER A 168 -12.02 -4.03 2.79
C SER A 168 -11.24 -3.76 4.08
N SER A 169 -11.77 -4.22 5.21
CA SER A 169 -11.13 -4.10 6.51
C SER A 169 -9.82 -4.90 6.63
N ARG A 170 -9.56 -5.81 5.69
CA ARG A 170 -8.35 -6.67 5.63
C ARG A 170 -7.45 -6.34 4.44
N GLY A 171 -7.76 -5.26 3.73
CA GLY A 171 -7.09 -4.87 2.50
C GLY A 171 -7.72 -5.50 1.25
N LEU A 172 -7.41 -4.89 0.11
CA LEU A 172 -7.97 -5.23 -1.19
C LEU A 172 -7.37 -6.53 -1.71
N PHE A 173 -8.24 -7.36 -2.28
CA PHE A 173 -7.86 -8.60 -2.95
C PHE A 173 -8.74 -8.81 -4.19
N ALA A 174 -8.19 -9.51 -5.19
CA ALA A 174 -8.82 -9.62 -6.50
C ALA A 174 -10.19 -10.34 -6.48
N VAL A 175 -11.13 -9.86 -7.28
CA VAL A 175 -12.36 -10.60 -7.61
C VAL A 175 -11.99 -11.83 -8.44
N PRO A 176 -12.45 -13.04 -8.08
CA PRO A 176 -12.13 -14.26 -8.81
C PRO A 176 -12.90 -14.34 -10.13
N PHE A 177 -12.29 -14.93 -11.15
CA PHE A 177 -12.97 -15.35 -12.38
C PHE A 177 -13.52 -16.76 -12.22
N GLY A 178 -14.70 -16.97 -12.80
CA GLY A 178 -15.23 -18.30 -13.06
C GLY A 178 -14.84 -18.81 -14.44
N ARG A 179 -15.09 -20.09 -14.69
CA ARG A 179 -14.84 -20.72 -16.00
C ARG A 179 -15.63 -20.08 -17.14
N THR A 180 -16.80 -19.54 -16.82
CA THR A 180 -17.75 -18.92 -17.76
C THR A 180 -17.57 -17.40 -17.88
N THR A 181 -16.59 -16.80 -17.20
CA THR A 181 -16.34 -15.37 -17.28
C THR A 181 -16.00 -14.97 -18.73
N LYS A 182 -16.68 -13.94 -19.24
CA LYS A 182 -16.54 -13.47 -20.63
C LYS A 182 -15.08 -13.08 -20.95
N PRO A 183 -14.50 -13.54 -22.07
CA PRO A 183 -13.11 -13.22 -22.44
C PRO A 183 -12.81 -11.72 -22.51
N ALA A 184 -13.74 -10.91 -23.02
CA ALA A 184 -13.58 -9.45 -23.07
C ALA A 184 -13.47 -8.80 -21.68
N HIS A 185 -14.23 -9.31 -20.72
CA HIS A 185 -14.15 -8.84 -19.33
C HIS A 185 -12.82 -9.26 -18.69
N ILE A 186 -12.39 -10.51 -18.88
CA ILE A 186 -11.06 -10.98 -18.43
C ILE A 186 -9.95 -10.09 -18.99
N ALA A 187 -9.99 -9.78 -20.29
CA ALA A 187 -9.00 -8.92 -20.92
C ALA A 187 -8.96 -7.52 -20.29
N LYS A 188 -10.12 -6.89 -20.06
CA LYS A 188 -10.22 -5.57 -19.41
C LYS A 188 -9.57 -5.58 -18.02
N ILE A 189 -9.88 -6.56 -17.19
CA ILE A 189 -9.33 -6.66 -15.82
C ILE A 189 -7.84 -6.98 -15.86
N LYS A 190 -7.40 -7.91 -16.73
CA LYS A 190 -5.97 -8.20 -16.92
C LYS A 190 -5.17 -6.95 -17.31
N MET A 191 -5.71 -6.10 -18.18
CA MET A 191 -5.05 -4.84 -18.55
C MET A 191 -4.86 -3.92 -17.33
N LYS A 192 -5.88 -3.80 -16.46
CA LYS A 192 -5.79 -3.02 -15.22
C LYS A 192 -4.76 -3.60 -14.24
N PHE A 193 -4.72 -4.91 -14.06
CA PHE A 193 -3.70 -5.56 -13.22
C PHE A 193 -2.29 -5.40 -13.79
N ARG A 194 -2.12 -5.47 -15.12
CA ARG A 194 -0.83 -5.20 -15.78
C ARG A 194 -0.38 -3.76 -15.58
N PHE A 195 -1.30 -2.82 -15.73
CA PHE A 195 -1.05 -1.41 -15.41
C PHE A 195 -0.64 -1.23 -13.95
N LEU A 196 -1.36 -1.84 -13.00
CA LEU A 196 -1.01 -1.82 -11.59
C LEU A 196 0.41 -2.36 -11.34
N GLY A 197 0.79 -3.45 -12.01
CA GLY A 197 2.15 -4.00 -11.95
C GLY A 197 3.21 -2.99 -12.38
N LYS A 198 3.00 -2.34 -13.53
CA LYS A 198 3.90 -1.28 -14.04
C LYS A 198 3.97 -0.08 -13.08
N LEU A 199 2.81 0.36 -12.57
CA LEU A 199 2.71 1.48 -11.63
C LEU A 199 3.49 1.20 -10.34
N MET A 200 3.31 0.01 -9.75
CA MET A 200 4.02 -0.40 -8.53
C MET A 200 5.53 -0.51 -8.74
N ALA A 201 5.95 -1.14 -9.82
CA ALA A 201 7.36 -1.23 -10.17
C ALA A 201 7.98 0.16 -10.41
N LYS A 202 7.25 1.05 -11.12
CA LYS A 202 7.70 2.42 -11.38
C LYS A 202 7.77 3.27 -10.11
N ALA A 203 6.82 3.10 -9.19
CA ALA A 203 6.83 3.76 -7.89
C ALA A 203 8.06 3.36 -7.06
N ILE A 204 8.39 2.05 -7.02
CA ILE A 204 9.63 1.56 -6.41
C ILE A 204 10.86 2.21 -7.05
N MET A 205 10.92 2.19 -8.40
CA MET A 205 12.05 2.78 -9.13
C MET A 205 12.23 4.25 -8.76
N ASP A 206 11.16 5.02 -8.72
CA ASP A 206 11.20 6.47 -8.50
C ASP A 206 11.20 6.88 -7.02
N PHE A 207 11.29 5.92 -6.09
CA PHE A 207 11.18 6.17 -4.64
C PHE A 207 9.89 6.93 -4.29
N ARG A 208 8.77 6.44 -4.80
CA ARG A 208 7.42 6.97 -4.58
C ARG A 208 6.58 5.93 -3.87
N LEU A 209 5.72 6.42 -2.99
CA LEU A 209 4.76 5.60 -2.28
C LEU A 209 3.45 5.54 -3.06
N LEU A 210 2.74 4.43 -2.89
CA LEU A 210 1.37 4.26 -3.33
C LEU A 210 0.42 4.28 -2.13
N ASP A 211 -0.83 4.59 -2.39
CA ASP A 211 -1.88 4.53 -1.37
C ASP A 211 -2.92 3.46 -1.72
N LEU A 212 -2.44 2.23 -1.87
CA LEU A 212 -3.26 1.05 -2.14
C LEU A 212 -3.25 0.14 -0.92
N PRO A 213 -4.36 0.03 -0.17
CA PRO A 213 -4.43 -0.83 1.01
C PRO A 213 -4.58 -2.30 0.57
N LEU A 214 -3.54 -2.93 0.03
CA LEU A 214 -3.58 -4.30 -0.47
C LEU A 214 -3.54 -5.31 0.70
N GLY A 215 -4.29 -6.40 0.58
CA GLY A 215 -4.30 -7.47 1.58
C GLY A 215 -3.03 -8.33 1.53
N LEU A 216 -2.67 -8.96 2.65
CA LEU A 216 -1.49 -9.84 2.75
C LEU A 216 -1.41 -10.92 1.65
N PRO A 217 -2.52 -11.58 1.24
CA PRO A 217 -2.48 -12.57 0.15
C PRO A 217 -2.05 -11.99 -1.20
N PHE A 218 -2.29 -10.69 -1.44
CA PHE A 218 -1.78 -10.01 -2.63
C PHE A 218 -0.25 -10.02 -2.64
N TYR A 219 0.39 -9.69 -1.51
CA TYR A 219 1.85 -9.67 -1.39
C TYR A 219 2.46 -11.07 -1.46
N LYS A 220 1.77 -12.10 -0.96
CA LYS A 220 2.16 -13.50 -1.17
C LYS A 220 2.16 -13.85 -2.67
N TRP A 221 1.13 -13.46 -3.41
CA TRP A 221 1.11 -13.58 -4.87
C TRP A 221 2.21 -12.77 -5.53
N MET A 222 2.47 -11.54 -5.09
CA MET A 222 3.56 -10.73 -5.64
C MET A 222 4.92 -11.41 -5.49
N LEU A 223 5.19 -12.11 -4.37
CA LEU A 223 6.47 -12.78 -4.12
C LEU A 223 6.55 -14.22 -4.65
N ARG A 224 5.56 -14.69 -5.42
CA ARG A 224 5.48 -16.10 -5.89
C ARG A 224 5.33 -17.13 -4.76
N HIS A 225 4.62 -16.73 -3.70
CA HIS A 225 4.32 -17.57 -2.53
C HIS A 225 2.86 -18.06 -2.51
N GLU A 226 2.17 -18.12 -3.66
CA GLU A 226 0.78 -18.58 -3.78
C GLU A 226 0.55 -20.02 -3.29
N THR A 227 1.58 -20.85 -3.31
CA THR A 227 1.54 -22.22 -2.77
C THR A 227 1.57 -22.27 -1.24
N SER A 228 2.01 -21.20 -0.58
CA SER A 228 2.00 -21.05 0.87
C SER A 228 0.65 -20.55 1.41
N ILE A 229 -0.25 -20.16 0.51
CA ILE A 229 -1.56 -19.66 0.87
C ILE A 229 -2.44 -20.83 1.30
N SER A 230 -3.06 -20.71 2.47
CA SER A 230 -3.88 -21.77 3.10
C SER A 230 -5.25 -21.26 3.53
N SER A 231 -6.10 -22.13 4.08
CA SER A 231 -7.40 -21.70 4.63
C SER A 231 -7.27 -20.63 5.72
N HIS A 232 -6.15 -20.62 6.47
CA HIS A 232 -5.87 -19.57 7.46
C HIS A 232 -5.74 -18.17 6.86
N ASP A 233 -5.39 -18.06 5.57
CA ASP A 233 -5.30 -16.78 4.88
C ASP A 233 -6.66 -16.22 4.47
N LEU A 234 -7.75 -17.03 4.51
CA LEU A 234 -9.10 -16.56 4.17
C LEU A 234 -9.51 -15.38 5.06
N VAL A 235 -9.07 -15.36 6.32
CA VAL A 235 -9.39 -14.27 7.26
C VAL A 235 -8.86 -12.91 6.77
N ASN A 236 -7.86 -12.90 5.91
CA ASN A 236 -7.28 -11.70 5.30
C ASN A 236 -7.98 -11.28 3.99
N ILE A 237 -9.02 -11.99 3.58
CA ILE A 237 -9.80 -11.70 2.36
C ILE A 237 -11.27 -11.53 2.72
N ASP A 238 -11.84 -12.50 3.43
CA ASP A 238 -13.24 -12.55 3.84
C ASP A 238 -13.34 -13.22 5.22
N PRO A 239 -13.34 -12.42 6.31
CA PRO A 239 -13.47 -12.94 7.67
C PRO A 239 -14.75 -13.73 7.92
N GLY A 240 -15.84 -13.38 7.22
CA GLY A 240 -17.13 -14.06 7.36
C GLY A 240 -17.06 -15.47 6.81
N VAL A 241 -16.58 -15.62 5.57
CA VAL A 241 -16.36 -16.93 4.95
C VAL A 241 -15.30 -17.71 5.73
N ALA A 242 -14.21 -17.08 6.18
CA ALA A 242 -13.17 -17.75 6.96
C ALA A 242 -13.72 -18.41 8.24
N LYS A 243 -14.60 -17.72 8.96
CA LYS A 243 -15.25 -18.25 10.16
C LYS A 243 -16.11 -19.48 9.84
N SER A 244 -16.90 -19.42 8.77
CA SER A 244 -17.72 -20.56 8.34
C SER A 244 -16.86 -21.76 7.92
N ILE A 245 -15.79 -21.52 7.16
CA ILE A 245 -14.84 -22.56 6.75
C ILE A 245 -14.16 -23.19 7.96
N GLN A 246 -13.78 -22.40 8.97
CA GLN A 246 -13.16 -22.92 10.19
C GLN A 246 -14.07 -23.90 10.94
N HIS A 247 -15.36 -23.60 11.08
CA HIS A 247 -16.32 -24.54 11.69
C HIS A 247 -16.45 -25.84 10.88
N LEU A 248 -16.48 -25.75 9.55
CA LEU A 248 -16.55 -26.92 8.68
C LEU A 248 -15.25 -27.75 8.72
N GLU A 249 -14.09 -27.11 8.87
CA GLU A 249 -12.82 -27.81 9.09
C GLU A 249 -12.80 -28.56 10.43
N ASP A 250 -13.41 -28.01 11.49
CA ASP A 250 -13.54 -28.71 12.76
C ASP A 250 -14.41 -29.96 12.64
N ILE A 251 -15.49 -29.92 11.85
CA ILE A 251 -16.29 -31.10 11.50
C ILE A 251 -15.43 -32.15 10.78
N ILE A 252 -14.59 -31.75 9.82
CA ILE A 252 -13.67 -32.68 9.15
C ILE A 252 -12.69 -33.31 10.14
N ARG A 253 -12.16 -32.53 11.10
CA ARG A 253 -11.26 -33.07 12.14
C ARG A 253 -11.96 -34.11 13.00
N GLN A 254 -13.23 -33.88 13.36
CA GLN A 254 -14.04 -34.84 14.10
C GLN A 254 -14.32 -36.09 13.26
N LYS A 255 -14.73 -35.94 12.00
CA LYS A 255 -14.89 -37.03 11.03
C LYS A 255 -13.65 -37.91 10.95
N LYS A 256 -12.47 -37.32 10.75
CA LYS A 256 -11.20 -38.07 10.64
C LYS A 256 -10.87 -38.84 11.91
N ARG A 257 -11.22 -38.32 13.09
CA ARG A 257 -11.04 -39.05 14.37
C ARG A 257 -11.95 -40.27 14.45
N LEU A 258 -13.20 -40.14 14.03
CA LEU A 258 -14.15 -41.25 13.98
C LEU A 258 -13.72 -42.33 12.98
N GLU A 259 -13.27 -41.93 11.79
CA GLU A 259 -12.77 -42.86 10.76
C GLU A 259 -11.49 -43.61 11.17
N GLN A 260 -10.70 -43.04 12.09
CA GLN A 260 -9.50 -43.68 12.65
C GLN A 260 -9.79 -44.62 13.82
N ASP A 261 -11.00 -44.57 14.39
CA ASP A 261 -11.41 -45.44 15.49
C ASP A 261 -11.77 -46.84 14.98
N LEU A 262 -10.80 -47.75 15.07
CA LEU A 262 -10.94 -49.16 14.65
C LEU A 262 -11.93 -49.95 15.51
N SER A 263 -12.45 -49.40 16.61
CA SER A 263 -13.43 -50.08 17.46
C SER A 263 -14.87 -49.99 16.95
N GLN A 264 -15.14 -49.10 15.98
CA GLN A 264 -16.49 -48.87 15.46
C GLN A 264 -16.88 -49.88 14.38
N THR A 265 -18.13 -50.34 14.41
CA THR A 265 -18.73 -51.03 13.26
C THR A 265 -19.12 -50.03 12.19
N ARG A 266 -19.32 -50.51 10.96
CA ARG A 266 -19.73 -49.67 9.83
C ARG A 266 -21.03 -48.90 10.11
N GLU A 267 -22.02 -49.53 10.75
CA GLU A 267 -23.28 -48.87 11.08
C GLU A 267 -23.10 -47.79 12.14
N THR A 268 -22.32 -48.07 13.19
CA THR A 268 -22.06 -47.09 14.26
C THR A 268 -21.26 -45.89 13.75
N LEU A 269 -20.29 -46.12 12.86
CA LEU A 269 -19.54 -45.07 12.22
C LEU A 269 -20.44 -44.19 11.35
N GLN A 270 -21.33 -44.79 10.55
CA GLN A 270 -22.25 -44.03 9.71
C GLN A 270 -23.17 -43.13 10.54
N GLN A 271 -23.76 -43.66 11.63
CA GLN A 271 -24.59 -42.86 12.54
C GLN A 271 -23.78 -41.74 13.22
N ALA A 272 -22.54 -42.02 13.63
CA ALA A 272 -21.67 -41.02 14.23
C ALA A 272 -21.33 -39.90 13.23
N LEU A 273 -21.04 -40.23 11.97
CA LEU A 273 -20.77 -39.25 10.92
C LEU A 273 -22.00 -38.38 10.62
N GLU A 274 -23.18 -38.98 10.52
CA GLU A 274 -24.45 -38.27 10.30
C GLU A 274 -24.85 -37.38 11.49
N SER A 275 -24.32 -37.65 12.68
CA SER A 275 -24.55 -36.80 13.87
C SER A 275 -23.67 -35.53 13.90
N LEU A 276 -22.62 -35.46 13.08
CA LEU A 276 -21.74 -34.29 13.01
C LEU A 276 -22.51 -33.10 12.47
N ASN A 277 -22.45 -31.97 13.18
CA ASN A 277 -23.25 -30.80 12.87
C ASN A 277 -22.49 -29.50 13.15
N MET A 278 -22.90 -28.42 12.47
CA MET A 278 -22.46 -27.06 12.73
C MET A 278 -23.54 -26.34 13.55
N ASN A 279 -23.31 -26.18 14.85
CA ASN A 279 -24.24 -25.51 15.77
C ASN A 279 -25.67 -26.10 15.74
N GLY A 280 -25.79 -27.43 15.69
CA GLY A 280 -27.07 -28.14 15.63
C GLY A 280 -27.67 -28.30 14.23
N CYS A 281 -27.01 -27.80 13.18
CA CYS A 281 -27.43 -27.95 11.78
C CYS A 281 -26.54 -29.00 11.07
N SER A 282 -27.12 -30.01 10.43
CA SER A 282 -26.34 -30.99 9.64
C SER A 282 -25.64 -30.32 8.46
N VAL A 283 -24.62 -30.95 7.88
CA VAL A 283 -23.90 -30.38 6.72
C VAL A 283 -24.83 -30.21 5.52
N GLU A 284 -25.73 -31.17 5.32
CA GLU A 284 -26.73 -31.22 4.25
C GLU A 284 -27.78 -30.12 4.42
N ASP A 285 -28.20 -29.83 5.65
CA ASP A 285 -29.20 -28.79 5.97
C ASP A 285 -28.65 -27.37 5.78
N LEU A 286 -27.32 -27.19 5.64
CA LEU A 286 -26.73 -25.90 5.28
C LEU A 286 -27.09 -25.47 3.85
N GLY A 287 -27.60 -26.38 3.02
CA GLY A 287 -28.01 -26.08 1.65
C GLY A 287 -26.86 -25.61 0.75
N LEU A 288 -25.63 -26.05 1.07
CA LEU A 288 -24.44 -25.72 0.29
C LEU A 288 -24.36 -26.62 -0.96
N ASP A 289 -23.87 -26.04 -2.04
CA ASP A 289 -23.51 -26.73 -3.28
C ASP A 289 -22.04 -26.43 -3.63
N PHE A 290 -21.52 -26.99 -4.73
CA PHE A 290 -20.17 -26.70 -5.19
C PHE A 290 -20.08 -25.40 -6.00
N THR A 291 -20.65 -24.31 -5.48
CA THR A 291 -20.39 -22.93 -5.92
C THR A 291 -19.54 -22.16 -4.93
N LEU A 292 -18.83 -21.14 -5.40
CA LEU A 292 -17.96 -20.34 -4.56
C LEU A 292 -18.78 -19.39 -3.66
N PRO A 293 -18.58 -19.38 -2.33
CA PRO A 293 -19.27 -18.44 -1.43
C PRO A 293 -19.10 -16.98 -1.88
N GLY A 294 -20.22 -16.25 -1.94
CA GLY A 294 -20.29 -14.88 -2.45
C GLY A 294 -20.29 -14.75 -3.98
N PHE A 295 -20.03 -15.83 -4.71
CA PHE A 295 -19.94 -15.86 -6.18
C PHE A 295 -20.68 -17.08 -6.75
N PRO A 296 -22.03 -17.11 -6.71
CA PRO A 296 -22.82 -18.28 -7.11
C PRO A 296 -22.64 -18.66 -8.59
N ASN A 297 -22.16 -17.74 -9.42
CA ASN A 297 -21.85 -17.99 -10.83
C ASN A 297 -20.53 -18.76 -11.06
N ILE A 298 -19.75 -19.01 -10.00
CA ILE A 298 -18.47 -19.70 -10.06
C ILE A 298 -18.65 -21.11 -9.50
N GLU A 299 -18.85 -22.07 -10.39
CA GLU A 299 -18.84 -23.49 -10.02
C GLU A 299 -17.41 -23.96 -9.73
N LEU A 300 -17.24 -24.60 -8.56
CA LEU A 300 -15.97 -25.12 -8.07
C LEU A 300 -15.50 -26.37 -8.84
N LYS A 301 -16.47 -27.13 -9.37
CA LYS A 301 -16.29 -28.28 -10.26
C LYS A 301 -17.41 -28.29 -11.31
N LYS A 302 -17.25 -29.06 -12.38
CA LYS A 302 -18.25 -29.13 -13.47
C LYS A 302 -19.60 -29.61 -12.93
N GLY A 303 -20.66 -28.82 -13.15
CA GLY A 303 -22.01 -29.12 -12.65
C GLY A 303 -22.13 -28.92 -11.13
N GLY A 304 -21.21 -28.14 -10.54
CA GLY A 304 -21.06 -28.04 -9.08
C GLY A 304 -22.30 -27.50 -8.37
N LYS A 305 -23.03 -26.60 -9.01
CA LYS A 305 -24.29 -26.04 -8.49
C LYS A 305 -25.38 -27.11 -8.25
N ASP A 306 -25.33 -28.23 -8.96
CA ASP A 306 -26.32 -29.30 -8.88
C ASP A 306 -25.85 -30.43 -7.94
N VAL A 307 -24.69 -30.27 -7.29
CA VAL A 307 -24.11 -31.25 -6.38
C VAL A 307 -24.20 -30.71 -4.95
N PRO A 308 -25.07 -31.28 -4.09
CA PRO A 308 -25.16 -30.85 -2.70
C PRO A 308 -23.90 -31.24 -1.93
N VAL A 309 -23.51 -30.38 -0.99
CA VAL A 309 -22.43 -30.67 -0.04
C VAL A 309 -22.98 -31.54 1.08
N THR A 310 -22.28 -32.63 1.35
CA THR A 310 -22.60 -33.63 2.37
C THR A 310 -21.38 -33.87 3.23
N ILE A 311 -21.54 -34.55 4.37
CA ILE A 311 -20.40 -34.91 5.22
C ILE A 311 -19.32 -35.73 4.47
N TYR A 312 -19.71 -36.44 3.40
CA TYR A 312 -18.82 -37.28 2.61
C TYR A 312 -17.96 -36.49 1.63
N ASN A 313 -18.46 -35.37 1.09
CA ASN A 313 -17.75 -34.55 0.11
C ASN A 313 -17.28 -33.18 0.66
N LEU A 314 -17.54 -32.90 1.94
CA LEU A 314 -17.19 -31.64 2.62
C LEU A 314 -15.71 -31.28 2.47
N GLU A 315 -14.79 -32.25 2.60
CA GLU A 315 -13.36 -32.00 2.45
C GLU A 315 -12.98 -31.56 1.03
N GLU A 316 -13.63 -32.11 0.01
CA GLU A 316 -13.46 -31.66 -1.37
C GLU A 316 -13.97 -30.22 -1.53
N TYR A 317 -15.15 -29.92 -0.98
CA TYR A 317 -15.75 -28.59 -1.03
C TYR A 317 -14.82 -27.53 -0.42
N LEU A 318 -14.35 -27.72 0.83
CA LEU A 318 -13.49 -26.73 1.51
C LEU A 318 -12.18 -26.50 0.75
N ARG A 319 -11.54 -27.58 0.28
CA ARG A 319 -10.32 -27.48 -0.53
C ARG A 319 -10.55 -26.66 -1.80
N LEU A 320 -11.67 -26.90 -2.49
CA LEU A 320 -12.01 -26.16 -3.70
C LEU A 320 -12.38 -24.71 -3.43
N VAL A 321 -13.08 -24.39 -2.33
CA VAL A 321 -13.38 -23.00 -1.94
C VAL A 321 -12.09 -22.21 -1.73
N VAL A 322 -11.13 -22.75 -0.96
CA VAL A 322 -9.83 -22.11 -0.73
C VAL A 322 -9.07 -21.92 -2.05
N TYR A 323 -9.01 -22.98 -2.86
CA TYR A 323 -8.29 -22.97 -4.14
C TYR A 323 -8.88 -21.97 -5.14
N TRP A 324 -10.21 -21.91 -5.31
CA TRP A 324 -10.85 -20.95 -6.21
C TRP A 324 -10.81 -19.51 -5.68
N THR A 325 -10.88 -19.34 -4.36
CA THR A 325 -10.83 -18.01 -3.73
C THR A 325 -9.47 -17.35 -3.94
N MET A 326 -8.39 -18.10 -3.69
CA MET A 326 -7.06 -17.51 -3.58
C MET A 326 -6.10 -17.90 -4.69
N ASN A 327 -6.36 -19.00 -5.42
CA ASN A 327 -5.43 -19.51 -6.41
C ASN A 327 -6.02 -19.42 -7.83
N GLU A 328 -6.86 -20.38 -8.20
CA GLU A 328 -7.34 -20.54 -9.58
C GLU A 328 -8.10 -19.31 -10.08
N GLY A 329 -9.06 -18.80 -9.29
CA GLY A 329 -9.93 -17.70 -9.70
C GLY A 329 -9.19 -16.37 -9.91
N VAL A 330 -8.01 -16.20 -9.31
CA VAL A 330 -7.26 -14.93 -9.35
C VAL A 330 -5.95 -15.03 -10.14
N SER A 331 -5.56 -16.23 -10.55
CA SER A 331 -4.30 -16.52 -11.26
C SER A 331 -4.06 -15.61 -12.46
N ARG A 332 -5.07 -15.40 -13.31
CA ARG A 332 -4.94 -14.62 -14.54
C ARG A 332 -4.68 -13.14 -14.29
N GLN A 333 -5.25 -12.60 -13.21
CA GLN A 333 -5.07 -11.23 -12.75
C GLN A 333 -3.63 -11.06 -12.24
N PHE A 334 -3.19 -11.95 -11.35
CA PHE A 334 -1.86 -11.89 -10.75
C PHE A 334 -0.73 -12.18 -11.74
N GLU A 335 -0.90 -13.08 -12.70
CA GLU A 335 0.09 -13.26 -13.77
C GLU A 335 0.21 -12.01 -14.63
N SER A 336 -0.90 -11.38 -14.99
CA SER A 336 -0.89 -10.11 -15.74
C SER A 336 -0.22 -8.98 -14.95
N PHE A 337 -0.45 -8.94 -13.63
CA PHE A 337 0.24 -8.03 -12.71
C PHE A 337 1.75 -8.27 -12.69
N ARG A 338 2.20 -9.52 -12.51
CA ARG A 338 3.62 -9.90 -12.53
C ARG A 338 4.27 -9.53 -13.85
N GLU A 339 3.63 -9.83 -14.99
CA GLU A 339 4.09 -9.42 -16.32
C GLU A 339 4.28 -7.89 -16.41
N GLY A 340 3.33 -7.12 -15.88
CA GLY A 340 3.44 -5.67 -15.81
C GLY A 340 4.60 -5.20 -14.95
N PHE A 341 4.74 -5.77 -13.76
CA PHE A 341 5.80 -5.43 -12.81
C PHE A 341 7.19 -5.76 -13.37
N GLU A 342 7.39 -7.00 -13.83
CA GLU A 342 8.66 -7.49 -14.39
C GLU A 342 9.09 -6.75 -15.65
N SER A 343 8.14 -6.14 -16.39
CA SER A 343 8.47 -5.29 -17.55
C SER A 343 9.16 -3.97 -17.18
N VAL A 344 9.18 -3.62 -15.89
CA VAL A 344 9.73 -2.37 -15.35
C VAL A 344 10.82 -2.63 -14.32
N PHE A 345 10.57 -3.51 -13.36
CA PHE A 345 11.49 -3.81 -12.26
C PHE A 345 11.54 -5.33 -12.00
N PRO A 346 12.73 -5.96 -11.93
CA PRO A 346 12.81 -7.40 -11.72
C PRO A 346 12.29 -7.80 -10.33
N LEU A 347 11.26 -8.66 -10.30
CA LEU A 347 10.53 -9.02 -9.08
C LEU A 347 11.41 -9.76 -8.06
N HIS A 348 12.41 -10.51 -8.54
CA HIS A 348 13.31 -11.28 -7.68
C HIS A 348 14.14 -10.41 -6.71
N HIS A 349 14.29 -9.11 -6.98
CA HIS A 349 14.94 -8.19 -6.03
C HIS A 349 14.13 -7.99 -4.75
N LEU A 350 12.82 -8.28 -4.75
CA LEU A 350 11.97 -8.16 -3.57
C LEU A 350 12.08 -9.36 -2.60
N GLN A 351 12.84 -10.40 -2.96
CA GLN A 351 13.04 -11.60 -2.12
C GLN A 351 13.74 -11.32 -0.78
N TYR A 352 14.27 -10.10 -0.59
CA TYR A 352 14.80 -9.67 0.70
C TYR A 352 13.70 -9.40 1.74
N PHE A 353 12.43 -9.29 1.34
CA PHE A 353 11.34 -8.87 2.21
C PHE A 353 10.34 -10.00 2.45
N TYR A 354 9.77 -10.01 3.65
CA TYR A 354 8.61 -10.84 3.92
C TYR A 354 7.34 -10.19 3.32
N PRO A 355 6.29 -10.98 2.98
CA PRO A 355 5.04 -10.43 2.44
C PRO A 355 4.43 -9.32 3.31
N GLU A 356 4.56 -9.42 4.64
CA GLU A 356 4.04 -8.46 5.62
C GLU A 356 4.75 -7.10 5.56
N GLU A 357 5.97 -7.07 5.03
CA GLU A 357 6.84 -5.90 4.95
C GLU A 357 6.66 -5.14 3.63
N LEU A 358 6.11 -5.78 2.60
CA LEU A 358 5.93 -5.15 1.29
C LEU A 358 4.97 -3.96 1.35
N ASP A 359 3.97 -3.97 2.23
CA ASP A 359 3.12 -2.79 2.43
C ASP A 359 3.95 -1.59 2.93
N GLN A 360 4.89 -1.81 3.85
CA GLN A 360 5.75 -0.73 4.35
C GLN A 360 6.67 -0.19 3.25
N LEU A 361 7.23 -1.08 2.43
CA LEU A 361 8.10 -0.70 1.31
C LEU A 361 7.35 0.11 0.24
N LEU A 362 6.13 -0.29 -0.10
CA LEU A 362 5.35 0.25 -1.21
C LEU A 362 4.47 1.44 -0.82
N CYS A 363 3.93 1.42 0.39
CA CYS A 363 2.93 2.37 0.85
C CYS A 363 3.42 3.23 2.02
N GLY A 364 4.55 2.89 2.65
CA GLY A 364 5.13 3.66 3.74
C GLY A 364 4.66 3.21 5.12
N SER A 365 4.86 4.06 6.13
CA SER A 365 4.62 3.69 7.53
C SER A 365 3.15 3.40 7.82
N LYS A 366 2.88 2.27 8.49
CA LYS A 366 1.52 1.85 8.92
C LYS A 366 1.10 2.48 10.25
N SER A 367 2.05 2.86 11.10
CA SER A 367 1.78 3.21 12.49
C SER A 367 2.86 4.15 13.00
N GLU A 368 2.64 5.45 12.85
CA GLU A 368 3.40 6.48 13.56
C GLU A 368 2.50 7.05 14.66
N THR A 369 3.02 7.22 15.87
CA THR A 369 2.31 7.94 16.92
C THR A 369 2.50 9.43 16.70
N TRP A 370 1.40 10.17 16.55
CA TRP A 370 1.42 11.61 16.38
C TRP A 370 1.44 12.33 17.74
N ASP A 371 2.24 11.85 18.68
CA ASP A 371 2.35 12.53 19.96
C ASP A 371 3.15 13.84 19.82
N VAL A 372 2.84 14.82 20.68
CA VAL A 372 3.43 16.16 20.62
C VAL A 372 4.96 16.12 20.70
N LYS A 373 5.52 15.19 21.49
CA LYS A 373 6.98 15.06 21.63
C LYS A 373 7.61 14.62 20.32
N THR A 374 7.07 13.58 19.68
CA THR A 374 7.54 13.10 18.37
C THR A 374 7.43 14.22 17.32
N LEU A 375 6.31 14.92 17.24
CA LEU A 375 6.12 16.04 16.31
C LEU A 375 7.13 17.16 16.54
N MET A 376 7.40 17.51 17.81
CA MET A 376 8.37 18.53 18.20
C MET A 376 9.81 18.13 17.87
N GLU A 377 10.17 16.85 18.00
CA GLU A 377 11.49 16.35 17.64
C GLU A 377 11.73 16.32 16.12
N CYS A 378 10.67 16.12 15.33
CA CYS A 378 10.80 15.85 13.89
C CYS A 378 10.48 17.05 12.98
N CYS A 379 9.63 17.97 13.44
CA CYS A 379 9.24 19.14 12.65
C CYS A 379 10.11 20.34 13.01
N ARG A 380 10.38 21.22 12.04
CA ARG A 380 11.26 22.37 12.19
C ARG A 380 10.48 23.69 12.09
N PRO A 381 10.22 24.39 13.21
CA PRO A 381 9.80 25.78 13.17
C PRO A 381 10.90 26.66 12.59
N ASP A 382 10.53 27.61 11.74
CA ASP A 382 11.47 28.57 11.14
C ASP A 382 10.75 29.89 10.78
N HIS A 383 11.51 30.90 10.33
CA HIS A 383 11.02 32.15 9.74
C HIS A 383 9.83 32.77 10.51
N GLY A 384 10.07 33.18 11.74
CA GLY A 384 9.08 33.85 12.60
C GLY A 384 8.36 32.93 13.59
N TYR A 385 8.64 31.62 13.57
CA TYR A 385 8.27 30.69 14.64
C TYR A 385 9.48 29.99 15.25
N THR A 386 9.31 29.58 16.50
CA THR A 386 10.21 28.71 17.27
C THR A 386 9.38 27.60 17.91
N HIS A 387 10.03 26.60 18.53
CA HIS A 387 9.30 25.57 19.28
C HIS A 387 8.49 26.13 20.45
N ASP A 388 8.87 27.29 21.00
CA ASP A 388 8.14 27.96 22.08
C ASP A 388 6.97 28.82 21.60
N SER A 389 6.79 28.96 20.28
CA SER A 389 5.70 29.76 19.73
C SER A 389 4.34 29.10 20.01
N ARG A 390 3.40 29.88 20.54
CA ARG A 390 2.02 29.45 20.83
C ARG A 390 1.36 28.74 19.64
N ALA A 391 1.51 29.29 18.43
CA ALA A 391 0.96 28.69 17.21
C ALA A 391 1.55 27.30 16.89
N VAL A 392 2.84 27.07 17.20
CA VAL A 392 3.49 25.77 17.01
C VAL A 392 2.99 24.76 18.05
N GLY A 393 2.83 25.18 19.30
CA GLY A 393 2.19 24.37 20.35
C GLY A 393 0.77 23.95 19.96
N PHE A 394 -0.06 24.92 19.55
CA PHE A 394 -1.41 24.66 19.06
C PHE A 394 -1.43 23.68 17.88
N LEU A 395 -0.50 23.82 16.93
CA LEU A 395 -0.42 22.91 15.80
C LEU A 395 -0.19 21.48 16.29
N PHE A 396 0.82 21.24 17.12
CA PHE A 396 1.13 19.89 17.58
C PHE A 396 0.03 19.30 18.45
N ASP A 397 -0.63 20.09 19.30
CA ASP A 397 -1.79 19.64 20.06
C ASP A 397 -2.93 19.21 19.12
N VAL A 398 -3.24 20.02 18.11
CA VAL A 398 -4.26 19.70 17.10
C VAL A 398 -3.90 18.42 16.35
N LEU A 399 -2.68 18.32 15.81
CA LEU A 399 -2.21 17.16 15.06
C LEU A 399 -2.22 15.88 15.90
N SER A 400 -1.87 15.96 17.19
CA SER A 400 -1.89 14.81 18.10
C SER A 400 -3.28 14.30 18.43
N SER A 401 -4.29 15.15 18.27
CA SER A 401 -5.69 14.82 18.50
C SER A 401 -6.46 14.42 17.23
N PHE A 402 -5.80 14.41 16.07
CA PHE A 402 -6.41 13.98 14.81
C PHE A 402 -6.63 12.46 14.81
N ASP A 403 -7.78 12.04 14.28
CA ASP A 403 -8.02 10.65 13.93
C ASP A 403 -7.20 10.24 12.69
N ALA A 404 -7.21 8.94 12.36
CA ALA A 404 -6.43 8.41 11.26
C ALA A 404 -6.80 9.02 9.90
N GLU A 405 -8.06 9.40 9.67
CA GLU A 405 -8.48 10.02 8.42
C GLU A 405 -7.96 11.46 8.34
N GLN A 406 -8.11 12.23 9.41
CA GLN A 406 -7.63 13.61 9.53
C GLN A 406 -6.10 13.70 9.38
N GLN A 407 -5.36 12.76 9.97
CA GLN A 407 -3.90 12.66 9.79
C GLN A 407 -3.52 12.43 8.32
N ARG A 408 -4.22 11.51 7.63
CA ARG A 408 -3.99 11.23 6.21
C ARG A 408 -4.28 12.45 5.33
N LEU A 409 -5.39 13.15 5.60
CA LEU A 409 -5.74 14.39 4.90
C LEU A 409 -4.67 15.46 5.10
N PHE A 410 -4.17 15.63 6.34
CA PHE A 410 -3.11 16.58 6.64
C PHE A 410 -1.80 16.23 5.93
N LEU A 411 -1.38 14.95 5.95
CA LEU A 411 -0.16 14.51 5.25
C LEU A 411 -0.26 14.77 3.75
N GLN A 412 -1.40 14.44 3.14
CA GLN A 412 -1.60 14.69 1.73
C GLN A 412 -1.55 16.18 1.41
N PHE A 413 -2.11 17.02 2.28
CA PHE A 413 -2.04 18.46 2.15
C PHE A 413 -0.59 18.98 2.22
N VAL A 414 0.21 18.57 3.21
CA VAL A 414 1.55 19.15 3.43
C VAL A 414 2.66 18.48 2.60
N THR A 415 2.48 17.23 2.18
CA THR A 415 3.52 16.44 1.47
C THR A 415 3.10 16.01 0.06
N GLY A 416 1.81 16.04 -0.29
CA GLY A 416 1.27 15.42 -1.49
C GLY A 416 1.05 13.90 -1.39
N SER A 417 1.45 13.26 -0.28
CA SER A 417 1.24 11.84 0.00
C SER A 417 0.38 11.65 1.26
N PRO A 418 -0.63 10.76 1.27
CA PRO A 418 -1.44 10.48 2.44
C PRO A 418 -0.74 9.61 3.50
N ARG A 419 0.49 9.16 3.23
CA ARG A 419 1.30 8.32 4.12
C ARG A 419 2.73 8.83 4.21
N LEU A 420 3.33 8.65 5.38
CA LEU A 420 4.74 8.96 5.65
C LEU A 420 5.65 7.86 5.07
N PRO A 421 6.90 8.19 4.70
CA PRO A 421 7.94 7.20 4.43
C PRO A 421 8.16 6.22 5.59
N VAL A 422 8.79 5.09 5.29
CA VAL A 422 9.34 4.20 6.33
C VAL A 422 10.25 5.01 7.24
N GLY A 423 10.01 4.95 8.55
CA GLY A 423 10.68 5.75 9.58
C GLY A 423 9.93 7.04 9.99
N GLY A 424 8.75 7.29 9.43
CA GLY A 424 7.83 8.31 9.93
C GLY A 424 8.26 9.73 9.57
N PHE A 425 7.95 10.70 10.45
CA PHE A 425 8.27 12.11 10.23
C PHE A 425 9.77 12.37 10.10
N ARG A 426 10.61 11.60 10.81
CA ARG A 426 12.09 11.71 10.74
C ARG A 426 12.65 11.40 9.36
N SER A 427 11.91 10.63 8.57
CA SER A 427 12.31 10.22 7.23
C SER A 427 11.77 11.14 6.13
N LEU A 428 11.07 12.23 6.48
CA LEU A 428 10.78 13.30 5.54
C LEU A 428 12.09 14.05 5.21
N ASN A 429 12.40 14.12 3.92
CA ASN A 429 13.54 14.86 3.43
C ASN A 429 13.10 15.79 2.28
N PRO A 430 13.08 17.12 2.48
CA PRO A 430 13.43 17.83 3.72
C PRO A 430 12.40 17.59 4.86
N PRO A 431 12.77 17.84 6.13
CA PRO A 431 11.83 17.78 7.26
C PRO A 431 10.65 18.74 7.10
N LEU A 432 9.51 18.43 7.72
CA LEU A 432 8.34 19.32 7.73
C LEU A 432 8.70 20.63 8.44
N THR A 433 8.75 21.72 7.66
CA THR A 433 9.13 23.05 8.14
C THR A 433 7.90 23.92 8.33
N ILE A 434 7.75 24.53 9.51
CA ILE A 434 6.58 25.32 9.91
C ILE A 434 6.98 26.77 10.03
N VAL A 435 6.37 27.65 9.25
CA VAL A 435 6.73 29.07 9.26
C VAL A 435 5.55 29.99 9.43
N ARG A 436 5.84 31.20 9.90
CA ARG A 436 4.81 32.21 10.11
C ARG A 436 4.38 32.80 8.78
N LYS A 437 3.07 32.74 8.51
CA LYS A 437 2.47 33.51 7.42
C LYS A 437 2.35 34.97 7.88
N THR A 438 2.96 35.88 7.12
CA THR A 438 2.93 37.31 7.38
C THR A 438 1.73 37.97 6.71
N PHE A 439 1.14 38.94 7.38
CA PHE A 439 -0.02 39.71 6.93
C PHE A 439 0.23 41.20 7.14
N GLU A 440 -0.50 42.05 6.42
CA GLU A 440 -0.51 43.49 6.69
C GLU A 440 -1.16 43.77 8.05
N SER A 441 -0.83 44.90 8.69
CA SER A 441 -1.32 45.21 10.05
C SER A 441 -2.85 45.35 10.16
N THR A 442 -3.53 45.55 9.03
CA THR A 442 -4.99 45.65 8.93
C THR A 442 -5.70 44.31 8.75
N GLU A 443 -4.97 43.24 8.50
CA GLU A 443 -5.51 41.92 8.20
C GLU A 443 -5.54 41.03 9.45
N ASN A 444 -6.63 40.29 9.64
CA ASN A 444 -6.75 39.33 10.74
C ASN A 444 -6.26 37.94 10.29
N PRO A 445 -5.22 37.35 10.92
CA PRO A 445 -4.74 36.01 10.59
C PRO A 445 -5.82 34.92 10.61
N ASP A 446 -6.84 35.08 11.45
CA ASP A 446 -7.97 34.14 11.59
C ASP A 446 -8.84 34.02 10.34
N ASP A 447 -8.77 34.99 9.42
CA ASP A 447 -9.56 34.95 8.19
C ASP A 447 -8.90 34.09 7.11
N PHE A 448 -7.61 33.83 7.19
CA PHE A 448 -6.85 33.16 6.14
C PHE A 448 -6.67 31.67 6.39
N LEU A 449 -6.53 30.90 5.30
CA LEU A 449 -6.14 29.49 5.36
C LEU A 449 -4.60 29.36 5.41
N PRO A 450 -4.08 28.28 6.00
CA PRO A 450 -2.68 27.94 5.84
C PRO A 450 -2.40 27.60 4.37
N SER A 451 -1.15 27.80 3.93
CA SER A 451 -0.70 27.38 2.59
C SER A 451 0.56 26.55 2.68
N VAL A 452 0.84 25.78 1.63
CA VAL A 452 1.89 24.77 1.61
C VAL A 452 2.76 24.88 0.38
N MET A 453 4.03 24.51 0.51
CA MET A 453 4.90 24.17 -0.60
C MET A 453 5.29 22.71 -0.44
N THR A 454 4.49 21.83 -1.03
CA THR A 454 4.61 20.37 -0.87
C THR A 454 5.96 19.82 -1.35
N CYS A 455 6.56 20.43 -2.38
CA CYS A 455 7.89 20.03 -2.89
C CYS A 455 9.02 20.11 -1.85
N VAL A 456 8.84 20.92 -0.80
CA VAL A 456 9.84 21.15 0.26
C VAL A 456 9.26 20.96 1.66
N ASN A 457 8.11 20.28 1.78
CA ASN A 457 7.41 20.02 3.05
C ASN A 457 7.30 21.28 3.92
N TYR A 458 6.81 22.39 3.36
CA TYR A 458 6.84 23.69 4.02
C TYR A 458 5.43 24.21 4.26
N LEU A 459 5.05 24.42 5.52
CA LEU A 459 3.72 24.86 5.95
C LEU A 459 3.78 26.32 6.41
N LYS A 460 3.13 27.22 5.67
CA LYS A 460 2.91 28.62 6.04
C LYS A 460 1.65 28.72 6.91
N LEU A 461 1.84 28.88 8.22
CA LEU A 461 0.79 28.85 9.22
C LEU A 461 0.49 30.27 9.77
N PRO A 462 -0.74 30.77 9.63
CA PRO A 462 -1.18 31.99 10.32
C PRO A 462 -1.09 31.85 11.84
N ASP A 463 -0.82 32.97 12.53
CA ASP A 463 -0.78 33.02 13.99
C ASP A 463 -2.19 33.17 14.56
N TYR A 464 -2.95 32.07 14.48
CA TYR A 464 -4.37 32.06 14.85
C TYR A 464 -4.60 32.44 16.31
N SER A 465 -5.70 33.12 16.59
CA SER A 465 -6.03 33.58 17.94
C SER A 465 -6.38 32.42 18.89
N SER A 466 -6.88 31.28 18.38
CA SER A 466 -7.27 30.11 19.18
C SER A 466 -6.97 28.76 18.50
N ILE A 467 -6.90 27.71 19.31
CA ILE A 467 -6.66 26.33 18.85
C ILE A 467 -7.85 25.79 18.04
N GLU A 468 -9.07 26.22 18.37
CA GLU A 468 -10.30 25.85 17.65
C GLU A 468 -10.30 26.40 16.22
N ILE A 469 -9.89 27.66 16.04
CA ILE A 469 -9.76 28.27 14.71
C ILE A 469 -8.69 27.54 13.91
N MET A 470 -7.54 27.26 14.50
CA MET A 470 -6.47 26.51 13.84
C MET A 470 -6.95 25.14 13.36
N ARG A 471 -7.60 24.36 14.24
CA ARG A 471 -8.18 23.06 13.88
C ARG A 471 -9.12 23.18 12.69
N LYS A 472 -10.06 24.12 12.75
CA LYS A 472 -11.05 24.34 11.68
C LYS A 472 -10.36 24.69 10.36
N LYS A 473 -9.41 25.63 10.36
CA LYS A 473 -8.71 26.10 9.16
C LYS A 473 -7.82 25.03 8.56
N LEU A 474 -7.12 24.23 9.37
CA LEU A 474 -6.32 23.10 8.90
C LEU A 474 -7.19 22.04 8.22
N LEU A 475 -8.33 21.67 8.81
CA LEU A 475 -9.24 20.68 8.22
C LEU A 475 -9.90 21.20 6.93
N ILE A 476 -10.25 22.48 6.86
CA ILE A 476 -10.75 23.10 5.64
C ILE A 476 -9.68 23.04 4.55
N ALA A 477 -8.47 23.54 4.83
CA ALA A 477 -7.37 23.55 3.87
C ALA A 477 -6.98 22.14 3.41
N ALA A 478 -6.97 21.16 4.31
CA ALA A 478 -6.64 19.78 3.97
C ALA A 478 -7.69 19.09 3.08
N ARG A 479 -8.97 19.47 3.20
CA ARG A 479 -10.06 18.95 2.35
C ARG A 479 -10.13 19.65 1.00
N GLU A 480 -10.00 20.97 0.99
CA GLU A 480 -10.14 21.79 -0.23
C GLU A 480 -8.85 21.81 -1.08
N GLY A 481 -7.69 21.72 -0.43
CA GLY A 481 -6.37 21.76 -1.09
C GLY A 481 -6.06 20.56 -2.00
N GLN A 482 -6.87 19.50 -1.96
CA GLN A 482 -6.71 18.31 -2.81
C GLN A 482 -7.07 18.55 -4.28
N GLN A 483 -7.65 19.70 -4.63
CA GLN A 483 -8.15 19.97 -5.99
C GLN A 483 -7.68 21.31 -6.56
N SER A 484 -6.83 22.08 -5.86
CA SER A 484 -6.41 23.41 -6.31
C SER A 484 -5.12 23.87 -5.64
N PHE A 485 -3.99 23.87 -6.36
CA PHE A 485 -2.75 24.54 -5.93
C PHE A 485 -2.77 26.07 -6.13
N HIS A 486 -3.95 26.68 -6.25
CA HIS A 486 -4.11 28.11 -6.54
C HIS A 486 -3.79 29.06 -5.36
N LEU A 487 -3.18 28.58 -4.28
CA LEU A 487 -2.90 29.38 -3.08
C LEU A 487 -1.38 29.51 -2.79
N SER A 488 -0.59 29.73 -3.85
CA SER A 488 0.83 30.11 -3.74
C SER A 488 0.97 31.61 -3.55
#